data_AF-A0A9D9LTQ1-F1
#
_entry.id   AF-A0A9D9LTQ1-F1
#
_cell.length_a   1.000
_cell.length_b   1.000
_cell.length_c   1.000
_cell.angle_alpha   90.00
_cell.angle_beta   90.00
_cell.angle_gamma   90.00
#
_symmetry.space_group_name_H-M   'P 1'
#
loop_
_entity.id
_entity.type
_entity.pdbx_description
1 polymer ?
#
loop_
_entity_poly.entity_id
_entity_poly.type
_entity_poly.pdbx_seq_one_letter_code
_entity_poly.pdbx_strand_id
1 'polypeptide(L)'
;MVCKNCGKEIHRHKAHKFCSLMCYKAYRRNHGATHTPPPINSEILRVFECRCCGKKVYVWEKKDKRTVFCCQPCERKYWRDVTRHDNANHKRGGNQGMSGGMSLNSLIRRELRDLE
;
A
#
# COMPACT_ATOMS: atom_id res chain seq x y z
N MET A 1 -31.02 -3.51 -9.34
CA MET A 1 -29.58 -3.89 -9.24
C MET A 1 -29.21 -3.88 -7.76
N VAL A 2 -28.52 -4.90 -7.26
CA VAL A 2 -28.22 -5.07 -5.82
C VAL A 2 -26.80 -4.61 -5.49
N CYS A 3 -26.61 -4.05 -4.29
CA CYS A 3 -25.31 -3.62 -3.78
C CYS A 3 -24.40 -4.82 -3.53
N LYS A 4 -23.22 -4.84 -4.18
CA LYS A 4 -22.23 -5.93 -3.99
C LYS A 4 -21.67 -6.06 -2.56
N ASN A 5 -21.88 -5.06 -1.70
CA ASN A 5 -21.41 -5.09 -0.31
C ASN A 5 -22.48 -5.53 0.69
N CYS A 6 -23.72 -5.04 0.56
CA CYS A 6 -24.77 -5.23 1.57
C CYS A 6 -26.06 -5.85 1.05
N GLY A 7 -26.13 -6.21 -0.25
CA GLY A 7 -27.30 -6.84 -0.86
C GLY A 7 -28.51 -5.92 -1.08
N LYS A 8 -28.56 -4.74 -0.46
CA LYS A 8 -29.67 -3.78 -0.61
C LYS A 8 -29.82 -3.33 -2.07
N GLU A 9 -31.07 -3.10 -2.47
CA GLU A 9 -31.38 -2.52 -3.77
C GLU A 9 -30.71 -1.15 -3.93
N ILE A 10 -30.19 -0.89 -5.13
CA ILE A 10 -29.55 0.38 -5.44
C ILE A 10 -30.60 1.29 -6.07
N HIS A 11 -31.01 2.31 -5.33
CA HIS A 11 -32.07 3.25 -5.72
C HIS A 11 -31.55 4.37 -6.65
N ARG A 12 -30.23 4.61 -6.67
CA ARG A 12 -29.55 5.60 -7.54
C ARG A 12 -29.05 4.93 -8.82
N HIS A 13 -28.96 5.70 -9.92
CA HIS A 13 -28.52 5.32 -11.28
C HIS A 13 -28.08 3.85 -11.47
N LYS A 14 -28.78 3.14 -12.38
CA LYS A 14 -28.61 1.71 -12.72
C LYS A 14 -27.16 1.23 -12.98
N ALA A 15 -26.19 2.13 -13.17
CA ALA A 15 -24.78 1.81 -13.39
C ALA A 15 -23.95 1.60 -12.10
N HIS A 16 -24.44 2.02 -10.93
CA HIS A 16 -23.65 1.96 -9.69
C HIS A 16 -23.62 0.53 -9.12
N LYS A 17 -22.42 0.05 -8.75
CA LYS A 17 -22.24 -1.30 -8.16
C LYS A 17 -22.54 -1.37 -6.65
N PHE A 18 -22.67 -0.21 -6.00
CA PHE A 18 -22.82 -0.09 -4.55
C PHE A 18 -23.88 0.95 -4.21
N CYS A 19 -24.65 0.73 -3.13
CA CYS A 19 -25.68 1.66 -2.68
C CYS A 19 -25.11 2.96 -2.06
N SER A 20 -23.85 2.95 -1.61
CA SER A 20 -23.19 4.11 -1.03
C SER A 20 -21.67 4.05 -1.14
N LEU A 21 -21.01 5.20 -0.99
CA LEU A 21 -19.55 5.27 -0.90
C LEU A 21 -19.02 4.47 0.31
N MET A 22 -19.78 4.39 1.40
CA MET A 22 -19.43 3.57 2.56
C MET A 22 -19.39 2.08 2.20
N CYS A 23 -20.40 1.59 1.48
CA CYS A 23 -20.43 0.21 0.99
C CYS A 23 -19.28 -0.07 0.02
N TYR A 24 -18.93 0.87 -0.87
CA TYR A 24 -17.76 0.73 -1.74
C TYR A 24 -16.44 0.61 -0.94
N LYS A 25 -16.24 1.49 0.05
CA LYS A 25 -15.04 1.47 0.90
C LYS A 25 -14.95 0.18 1.73
N ALA A 26 -16.05 -0.25 2.32
CA ALA A 26 -16.12 -1.50 3.09
C ALA A 26 -15.83 -2.72 2.20
N TYR A 27 -16.46 -2.78 1.03
CA TYR A 27 -16.21 -3.82 0.05
C TYR A 27 -14.73 -3.90 -0.30
N ARG A 28 -14.09 -2.77 -0.63
CA ARG A 28 -12.65 -2.72 -0.94
C ARG A 28 -11.72 -3.12 0.19
N ARG A 29 -12.12 -2.92 1.46
CA ARG A 29 -11.32 -3.35 2.61
C ARG A 29 -11.35 -4.86 2.78
N ASN A 30 -12.51 -5.46 2.60
CA ASN A 30 -12.74 -6.87 2.89
C ASN A 30 -12.47 -7.76 1.67
N HIS A 31 -12.82 -7.28 0.48
CA HIS A 31 -12.57 -7.96 -0.79
C HIS A 31 -11.25 -7.42 -1.30
N GLY A 32 -10.18 -8.17 -1.01
CA GLY A 32 -8.84 -7.90 -1.54
C GLY A 32 -8.82 -7.85 -3.07
N ALA A 33 -7.66 -7.60 -3.64
CA ALA A 33 -7.52 -7.59 -5.09
C ALA A 33 -8.03 -8.92 -5.68
N THR A 34 -9.01 -8.82 -6.56
CA THR A 34 -9.55 -9.98 -7.27
C THR A 34 -8.49 -10.46 -8.25
N HIS A 35 -7.97 -11.67 -8.05
CA HIS A 35 -7.18 -12.35 -9.08
C HIS A 35 -8.17 -12.98 -10.03
N THR A 36 -8.39 -12.34 -11.18
CA THR A 36 -9.11 -12.97 -12.25
C THR A 36 -8.29 -14.17 -12.72
N PRO A 37 -8.88 -15.37 -12.79
CA PRO A 37 -8.21 -16.50 -13.41
C PRO A 37 -7.98 -16.22 -14.90
N PRO A 38 -6.95 -16.82 -15.51
CA PRO A 38 -6.76 -16.74 -16.94
C PRO A 38 -7.98 -17.33 -17.68
N PRO A 39 -8.37 -16.77 -18.84
CA PRO A 39 -9.38 -17.39 -19.70
C PRO A 39 -8.96 -18.80 -20.15
N ILE A 40 -9.93 -19.68 -20.40
CA ILE A 40 -9.78 -21.13 -20.60
C ILE A 40 -8.79 -21.50 -21.74
N ASN A 41 -8.57 -20.61 -22.71
CA ASN A 41 -7.66 -20.82 -23.85
C ASN A 41 -6.49 -19.83 -23.90
N SER A 42 -6.08 -19.26 -22.76
CA SER A 42 -4.96 -18.32 -22.73
C SER A 42 -3.65 -19.00 -22.35
N GLU A 43 -2.60 -18.69 -23.11
CA GLU A 43 -1.25 -19.13 -22.81
C GLU A 43 -0.72 -18.37 -21.59
N ILE A 44 -0.27 -19.11 -20.58
CA ILE A 44 0.30 -18.53 -19.37
C ILE A 44 1.77 -18.19 -19.65
N LEU A 45 2.07 -16.90 -19.80
CA LEU A 45 3.42 -16.41 -20.07
C LEU A 45 4.33 -16.53 -18.85
N ARG A 46 3.78 -16.27 -17.66
CA ARG A 46 4.52 -16.39 -16.39
C ARG A 46 3.58 -16.57 -15.20
N VAL A 47 4.11 -17.15 -14.14
CA VAL A 47 3.44 -17.31 -12.85
C VAL A 47 4.35 -16.79 -11.74
N PHE A 48 3.82 -16.01 -10.81
CA PHE A 48 4.56 -15.55 -9.63
C PHE A 48 3.64 -15.45 -8.42
N GLU A 49 4.22 -15.40 -7.22
CA GLU A 49 3.48 -15.21 -5.98
C GLU A 49 3.57 -13.75 -5.51
N CYS A 50 2.43 -13.17 -5.15
CA CYS A 50 2.39 -11.80 -4.67
C CYS A 50 3.12 -11.67 -3.34
N ARG A 51 4.18 -10.85 -3.28
CA ARG A 51 4.97 -10.64 -2.07
C ARG A 51 4.17 -10.05 -0.88
N CYS A 52 3.03 -9.39 -1.13
CA CYS A 52 2.19 -8.83 -0.08
C CYS A 52 1.14 -9.80 0.48
N CYS A 53 0.52 -10.61 -0.38
CA CYS A 53 -0.63 -11.44 0.02
C CYS A 53 -0.44 -12.95 -0.21
N GLY A 54 0.71 -13.37 -0.75
CA GLY A 54 1.07 -14.77 -1.01
C GLY A 54 0.30 -15.45 -2.15
N LYS A 55 -0.66 -14.75 -2.79
CA LYS A 55 -1.51 -15.37 -3.83
C LYS A 55 -0.74 -15.53 -5.14
N LYS A 56 -0.95 -16.68 -5.79
CA LYS A 56 -0.44 -16.96 -7.15
C LYS A 56 -1.12 -16.05 -8.17
N VAL A 57 -0.31 -15.43 -9.01
CA VAL A 57 -0.72 -14.56 -10.11
C VAL A 57 -0.28 -15.21 -11.40
N TYR A 58 -1.25 -15.49 -12.25
CA TYR A 58 -1.02 -15.96 -13.62
C TYR A 58 -1.04 -14.75 -14.53
N VAL A 59 -0.02 -14.63 -15.37
CA VAL A 59 0.08 -13.57 -16.36
C VAL A 59 -0.04 -14.19 -17.73
N TRP A 60 -1.13 -13.87 -18.41
CA TRP A 60 -1.44 -14.35 -19.76
C TRP A 60 -1.35 -13.25 -20.82
N GLU A 61 -1.39 -11.97 -20.41
CA GLU A 61 -1.28 -10.84 -21.34
C GLU A 61 0.16 -10.36 -21.43
N LYS A 62 0.68 -10.19 -22.65
CA LYS A 62 2.03 -9.60 -22.87
C LYS A 62 2.14 -8.16 -22.35
N LYS A 63 1.01 -7.45 -22.24
CA LYS A 63 0.93 -6.08 -21.69
C LYS A 63 1.03 -6.03 -20.18
N ASP A 64 0.72 -7.13 -19.50
CA ASP A 64 0.82 -7.19 -18.05
C ASP A 64 2.29 -7.33 -17.67
N LYS A 65 2.82 -6.30 -17.02
CA LYS A 65 4.21 -6.18 -16.56
C LYS A 65 4.39 -6.43 -15.05
N ARG A 66 3.35 -6.90 -14.35
CA ARG A 66 3.44 -7.23 -12.92
C ARG A 66 4.38 -8.41 -12.66
N THR A 67 5.40 -8.21 -11.83
CA THR A 67 6.40 -9.24 -11.51
C THR A 67 6.47 -9.61 -10.03
N VAL A 68 6.09 -8.71 -9.13
CA VAL A 68 6.27 -8.89 -7.66
C VAL A 68 4.96 -8.81 -6.91
N PHE A 69 4.07 -7.91 -7.31
CA PHE A 69 2.80 -7.66 -6.64
C PHE A 69 1.64 -7.93 -7.58
N CYS A 70 0.59 -8.53 -7.04
CA CYS A 70 -0.61 -8.78 -7.81
C CYS A 70 -1.37 -7.50 -8.17
N CYS A 71 -1.17 -6.39 -7.45
CA CYS A 71 -1.80 -5.11 -7.74
C CYS A 71 -1.11 -3.96 -7.00
N GLN A 72 -1.37 -2.73 -7.46
CA GLN A 72 -0.84 -1.50 -6.84
C GLN A 72 -1.26 -1.31 -5.35
N PRO A 73 -2.47 -1.72 -4.90
CA PRO A 73 -2.77 -1.73 -3.47
C PRO A 73 -1.87 -2.66 -2.63
N CYS A 74 -1.52 -3.83 -3.15
CA CYS A 74 -0.61 -4.77 -2.47
C CYS A 74 0.80 -4.20 -2.38
N GLU A 75 1.30 -3.61 -3.46
CA GLU A 75 2.58 -2.91 -3.47
C GLU A 75 2.61 -1.79 -2.41
N ARG A 76 1.62 -0.90 -2.41
CA ARG A 76 1.53 0.21 -1.43
C ARG A 76 1.39 -0.26 0.01
N LYS A 77 0.68 -1.38 0.24
CA LYS A 77 0.55 -1.98 1.58
C LYS A 77 1.88 -2.56 2.05
N TYR A 78 2.54 -3.36 1.19
CA TYR A 78 3.83 -3.97 1.51
C TYR A 78 4.87 -2.92 1.92
N TRP A 79 5.07 -1.89 1.10
CA TRP A 79 6.06 -0.84 1.41
C TRP A 79 5.73 -0.05 2.67
N ARG A 80 4.44 0.20 2.94
CA ARG A 80 4.00 0.84 4.18
C ARG A 80 4.32 -0.03 5.40
N ASP A 81 4.12 -1.33 5.32
CA ASP A 81 4.35 -2.23 6.45
C ASP A 81 5.86 -2.40 6.69
N VAL A 82 6.66 -2.57 5.64
CA VAL A 82 8.13 -2.60 5.72
C VAL A 82 8.68 -1.31 6.37
N THR A 83 8.33 -0.14 5.84
CA THR A 83 8.81 1.15 6.39
C THR A 83 8.33 1.42 7.82
N ARG A 84 7.19 0.86 8.24
CA ARG A 84 6.73 0.91 9.63
C ARG A 84 7.55 0.02 10.54
N HIS A 85 7.94 -1.17 10.08
CA HIS A 85 8.86 -2.02 10.83
C HIS A 85 10.24 -1.35 10.97
N ASP A 86 10.75 -0.72 9.92
CA ASP A 86 12.02 0.02 10.00
C ASP A 86 11.95 1.16 11.02
N ASN A 87 10.88 1.96 10.99
CA ASN A 87 10.67 3.04 11.96
C ASN A 87 10.44 2.53 13.40
N ALA A 88 9.72 1.42 13.56
CA ALA A 88 9.51 0.82 14.88
C ALA A 88 10.82 0.23 15.45
N ASN A 89 11.67 -0.31 14.58
CA ASN A 89 13.00 -0.79 14.96
C ASN A 89 13.92 0.37 15.34
N HIS A 90 13.85 1.50 14.61
CA HIS A 90 14.57 2.74 14.95
C HIS A 90 14.19 3.30 16.32
N LYS A 91 12.93 3.13 16.75
CA LYS A 91 12.49 3.55 18.10
C LYS A 91 12.84 2.56 19.21
N ARG A 92 13.25 1.32 18.87
CA ARG A 92 13.63 0.26 19.83
C ARG A 92 15.15 0.06 19.93
N GLY A 93 15.91 0.51 18.93
CA GLY A 93 17.36 0.65 19.01
C GLY A 93 17.72 1.85 19.88
N GLY A 94 17.86 1.61 21.18
CA GLY A 94 18.39 2.60 22.12
C GLY A 94 19.75 3.14 21.64
N ASN A 95 19.92 4.45 21.83
CA ASN A 95 21.13 5.24 21.56
C ASN A 95 21.53 5.40 20.08
N GLN A 96 20.85 6.31 19.39
CA GLN A 96 21.47 7.06 18.30
C GLN A 96 22.20 8.26 18.87
N GLY A 97 23.51 8.08 19.05
CA GLY A 97 24.43 9.18 19.21
C GLY A 97 24.32 10.15 18.04
N MET A 98 24.30 11.44 18.40
CA MET A 98 24.76 12.58 17.61
C MET A 98 24.44 12.58 16.11
N SER A 99 23.31 13.19 15.75
CA SER A 99 23.19 13.86 14.45
C SER A 99 22.35 15.13 14.61
N GLY A 100 22.89 16.08 15.37
CA GLY A 100 22.38 17.45 15.45
C GLY A 100 23.47 18.40 15.00
N GLY A 101 23.58 18.63 13.70
CA GLY A 101 24.33 19.80 13.21
C GLY A 101 23.72 21.03 13.88
N MET A 102 24.49 21.67 14.75
CA MET A 102 24.07 22.88 15.46
C MET A 102 23.75 23.97 14.42
N SER A 103 22.59 24.61 14.53
CA SER A 103 22.23 25.74 13.66
C SER A 103 23.31 26.83 13.77
N LEU A 104 23.60 27.54 12.68
CA LEU A 104 24.52 28.69 12.68
C LEU A 104 24.19 29.70 13.80
N ASN A 105 22.90 29.92 14.08
CA ASN A 105 22.46 30.79 15.18
C ASN A 105 22.78 30.25 16.58
N SER A 106 22.99 28.95 16.73
CA SER A 106 23.43 28.35 18.00
C SER A 106 24.95 28.41 18.16
N LEU A 107 25.71 28.41 17.06
CA LEU A 107 27.16 28.64 17.08
C LEU A 107 27.46 30.11 17.43
N ILE A 108 26.81 31.06 16.76
CA ILE A 108 26.94 32.50 17.03
C ILE A 108 26.64 32.82 18.51
N ARG A 109 25.56 32.25 19.07
CA ARG A 109 25.21 32.47 20.48
C ARG A 109 26.21 31.89 21.48
N ARG A 110 26.99 30.88 21.09
CA ARG A 110 28.03 30.31 21.94
C ARG A 110 29.28 31.19 21.90
N GLU A 111 29.69 31.63 20.72
CA GLU A 111 30.84 32.51 20.54
C GLU A 111 30.65 33.87 21.23
N LEU A 112 29.43 34.42 21.23
CA LEU A 112 29.11 35.63 21.98
C LEU A 112 29.21 35.47 23.51
N ARG A 113 29.06 34.26 24.06
CA ARG A 113 29.22 34.01 25.51
C ARG A 113 30.68 33.92 25.94
N ASP A 114 31.55 33.47 25.05
CA ASP A 114 32.98 33.29 25.34
C ASP A 114 33.77 34.62 25.17
N LEU A 115 33.07 35.72 24.84
CA LEU A 115 33.62 37.07 24.66
C LEU A 115 33.23 38.04 25.80
N GLU A 116 32.57 37.56 26.86
CA GLU A 116 32.36 38.29 28.12
C GLU A 116 33.47 37.98 29.16
#